data_AF-A0A726D348-F1
#
_entry.id   AF-A0A726D348-F1
#
_cell.length_a   1.000
_cell.length_b   1.000
_cell.length_c   1.000
_cell.angle_alpha   90.00
_cell.angle_beta   90.00
_cell.angle_gamma   90.00
#
_symmetry.space_group_name_H-M   'P 1'
#
loop_
_entity.id
_entity.type
_entity.pdbx_description
1 polymer ?
#
loop_
_entity_poly.entity_id
_entity_poly.type
_entity_poly.pdbx_seq_one_letter_code
_entity_poly.pdbx_strand_id
1 'polypeptide(L)'
;IRFYKEDASAVVTVKAGTVIQTERINGRVYELAITEDVVIASGTASALLPVKATGTGGAYNLAPGYYRILPVAVDGISHVASEENWLTVPGADEESDDELRERCRNQFNLVGNYHTDAVYRSMIAGVAGLSIDRIFFEHEAPRGPGTANAYLLLDSGVASAPFVDAVNDYINTQGHHGHGDDMQCYAMPETLHDLAVTVWVRNLNNISDDEQKRLKDGIENLIRCAFRENTDYDVRRTWPYSRFSFSQLGREIHKNFPVTESLNFSLDDIASELNVPRLKSLVVSIENE
;
A
#
# COMPACT_ATOMS: atom_id res chain seq x y z
N ILE A 1 -10.88 -1.20 -10.56
CA ILE A 1 -10.74 0.27 -10.75
C ILE A 1 -12.10 0.84 -11.11
N ARG A 2 -12.49 2.00 -10.57
CA ARG A 2 -13.77 2.62 -10.93
C ARG A 2 -13.63 3.49 -12.15
N PHE A 3 -14.57 3.36 -13.08
CA PHE A 3 -14.73 4.18 -14.26
C PHE A 3 -15.98 5.04 -14.09
N TYR A 4 -15.88 6.35 -14.30
CA TYR A 4 -17.00 7.28 -14.21
C TYR A 4 -17.38 7.78 -15.61
N LYS A 5 -18.66 7.72 -15.94
CA LYS A 5 -19.17 8.18 -17.23
C LYS A 5 -19.29 9.69 -17.27
N GLU A 6 -19.17 10.27 -18.45
CA GLU A 6 -19.49 11.68 -18.69
C GLU A 6 -20.99 11.93 -18.59
N ASP A 7 -21.79 11.04 -19.17
CA ASP A 7 -23.25 11.04 -19.09
C ASP A 7 -23.75 9.68 -18.57
N ALA A 8 -24.45 9.70 -17.44
CA ALA A 8 -25.07 8.50 -16.85
C ALA A 8 -26.11 7.85 -17.79
N SER A 9 -26.72 8.60 -18.71
CA SER A 9 -27.73 8.10 -19.65
C SER A 9 -27.14 7.31 -20.84
N ALA A 10 -25.87 7.53 -21.20
CA ALA A 10 -25.21 6.82 -22.29
C ALA A 10 -24.96 5.34 -21.95
N VAL A 11 -24.75 4.49 -22.95
CA VAL A 11 -24.16 3.16 -22.76
C VAL A 11 -22.69 3.25 -23.16
N VAL A 12 -21.78 2.81 -22.31
CA VAL A 12 -20.32 2.88 -22.59
C VAL A 12 -19.74 1.48 -22.50
N THR A 13 -18.90 1.11 -23.48
CA THR A 13 -18.18 -0.16 -23.47
C THR A 13 -16.70 0.10 -23.28
N VAL A 14 -16.13 -0.46 -22.22
CA VAL A 14 -14.68 -0.48 -21.99
C VAL A 14 -14.15 -1.83 -22.44
N LYS A 15 -13.08 -1.85 -23.23
CA LYS A 15 -12.55 -3.06 -23.82
C LYS A 15 -11.48 -3.70 -22.94
N ALA A 16 -11.37 -5.03 -23.02
CA ALA A 16 -10.22 -5.74 -22.50
C ALA A 16 -8.93 -5.14 -23.07
N GLY A 17 -7.91 -5.00 -22.23
CA GLY A 17 -6.65 -4.35 -22.59
C GLY A 17 -6.64 -2.82 -22.52
N THR A 18 -7.76 -2.15 -22.20
CA THR A 18 -7.72 -0.71 -21.86
C THR A 18 -6.78 -0.51 -20.66
N VAL A 19 -5.80 0.37 -20.84
CA VAL A 19 -4.76 0.65 -19.83
C VAL A 19 -5.20 1.78 -18.90
N ILE A 20 -4.87 1.63 -17.62
CA ILE A 20 -4.96 2.67 -16.59
C ILE A 20 -3.57 2.81 -15.99
N GLN A 21 -3.09 4.04 -15.86
CA GLN A 21 -1.75 4.30 -15.37
C GLN A 21 -1.72 5.31 -14.21
N THR A 22 -0.58 5.33 -13.53
CA THR A 22 -0.24 6.34 -12.54
C THR A 22 0.33 7.59 -13.21
N GLU A 23 0.40 8.68 -12.45
CA GLU A 23 1.44 9.69 -12.73
C GLU A 23 2.83 9.07 -12.60
N ARG A 24 3.85 9.77 -13.10
CA ARG A 24 5.24 9.35 -12.93
C ARG A 24 5.65 9.49 -11.46
N ILE A 25 6.07 8.40 -10.83
CA ILE A 25 6.56 8.35 -9.45
C ILE A 25 8.02 7.90 -9.52
N ASN A 26 8.93 8.75 -9.06
CA ASN A 26 10.37 8.52 -9.14
C ASN A 26 10.86 7.99 -10.51
N GLY A 27 10.38 8.58 -11.61
CA GLY A 27 10.76 8.17 -12.96
C GLY A 27 9.93 7.03 -13.57
N ARG A 28 9.14 6.31 -12.77
CA ARG A 28 8.39 5.11 -13.20
C ARG A 28 6.90 5.39 -13.35
N VAL A 29 6.26 4.69 -14.29
CA VAL A 29 4.81 4.67 -14.49
C VAL A 29 4.34 3.23 -14.27
N TYR A 30 3.32 3.06 -13.45
CA TYR A 30 2.71 1.76 -13.20
C TYR A 30 1.41 1.65 -13.99
N GLU A 31 1.19 0.51 -14.63
CA GLU A 31 0.06 0.28 -15.51
C GLU A 31 -0.75 -0.95 -15.11
N LEU A 32 -2.07 -0.81 -15.14
CA LEU A 32 -3.04 -1.89 -15.04
C LEU A 32 -3.78 -2.00 -16.37
N ALA A 33 -4.22 -3.21 -16.72
CA ALA A 33 -5.05 -3.45 -17.90
C ALA A 33 -6.40 -4.07 -17.50
N ILE A 34 -7.47 -3.62 -18.15
CA ILE A 34 -8.80 -4.24 -18.02
C ILE A 34 -8.75 -5.69 -18.50
N THR A 35 -9.32 -6.62 -17.72
CA THR A 35 -9.19 -8.06 -18.00
C THR A 35 -10.25 -8.60 -18.96
N GLU A 36 -11.40 -7.92 -19.09
CA GLU A 36 -12.52 -8.35 -19.93
C GLU A 36 -13.32 -7.16 -20.46
N ASP A 37 -14.06 -7.36 -21.55
CA ASP A 37 -14.98 -6.35 -22.08
C ASP A 37 -16.11 -6.09 -21.08
N VAL A 38 -16.31 -4.83 -20.70
CA VAL A 38 -17.36 -4.43 -19.75
C VAL A 38 -18.26 -3.38 -20.37
N VAL A 39 -19.57 -3.64 -20.34
CA VAL A 39 -20.60 -2.67 -20.73
C VAL A 39 -21.15 -2.00 -19.48
N ILE A 40 -20.94 -0.68 -19.37
CA ILE A 40 -21.58 0.15 -18.36
C ILE A 40 -22.94 0.61 -18.91
N ALA A 41 -24.00 0.07 -18.32
CA ALA A 41 -25.36 0.29 -18.78
C ALA A 41 -25.82 1.75 -18.63
N SER A 42 -26.84 2.12 -19.42
CA SER A 42 -27.58 3.37 -19.25
C SER A 42 -28.20 3.45 -17.86
N GLY A 43 -28.24 4.66 -17.29
CA GLY A 43 -28.69 4.93 -15.93
C GLY A 43 -27.64 4.65 -14.86
N THR A 44 -26.48 4.08 -15.23
CA THR A 44 -25.36 3.84 -14.32
C THR A 44 -24.28 4.89 -14.54
N ALA A 45 -23.97 5.68 -13.50
CA ALA A 45 -22.97 6.75 -13.59
C ALA A 45 -21.52 6.27 -13.50
N SER A 46 -21.28 5.12 -12.85
CA SER A 46 -19.95 4.53 -12.72
C SER A 46 -19.99 3.02 -12.52
N ALA A 47 -18.91 2.32 -12.83
CA ALA A 47 -18.78 0.89 -12.58
C ALA A 47 -17.36 0.54 -12.11
N LEU A 48 -17.26 -0.50 -11.28
CA LEU A 48 -15.99 -1.14 -10.95
C LEU A 48 -15.65 -2.16 -12.02
N LEU A 49 -14.50 -1.99 -12.65
CA LEU A 49 -14.01 -2.90 -13.68
C LEU A 49 -12.80 -3.69 -13.15
N PRO A 50 -12.75 -5.00 -13.45
CA PRO A 50 -11.63 -5.85 -13.07
C PRO A 50 -10.39 -5.50 -13.88
N VAL A 51 -9.25 -5.50 -13.21
CA VAL A 51 -7.96 -5.14 -13.79
C VAL A 51 -6.88 -6.11 -13.32
N LYS A 52 -5.80 -6.18 -14.08
CA LYS A 52 -4.58 -6.88 -13.69
C LYS A 52 -3.39 -5.96 -13.93
N ALA A 53 -2.40 -6.01 -13.03
CA ALA A 53 -1.11 -5.36 -13.27
C ALA A 53 -0.48 -5.89 -14.57
N THR A 54 0.08 -4.98 -15.36
CA THR A 54 0.80 -5.32 -16.59
C THR A 54 2.18 -5.92 -16.32
N GLY A 55 2.73 -5.65 -15.13
CA GLY A 55 3.96 -6.25 -14.62
C GLY A 55 3.71 -7.10 -13.37
N THR A 56 4.80 -7.57 -12.79
CA THR A 56 4.82 -8.37 -11.55
C THR A 56 5.43 -7.56 -10.42
N GLY A 57 5.32 -8.07 -9.19
CA GLY A 57 5.94 -7.48 -8.01
C GLY A 57 5.00 -6.68 -7.13
N GLY A 58 5.45 -6.42 -5.90
CA GLY A 58 4.71 -5.67 -4.88
C GLY A 58 4.59 -4.18 -5.21
N ALA A 59 5.40 -3.67 -6.12
CA ALA A 59 5.41 -2.26 -6.51
C ALA A 59 4.09 -1.75 -7.15
N TYR A 60 3.23 -2.66 -7.62
CA TYR A 60 1.90 -2.33 -8.13
C TYR A 60 0.83 -2.22 -7.03
N ASN A 61 1.15 -2.56 -5.77
CA ASN A 61 0.24 -2.46 -4.62
C ASN A 61 0.17 -1.01 -4.11
N LEU A 62 -0.18 -0.08 -4.99
CA LEU A 62 -0.22 1.35 -4.65
C LEU A 62 -1.48 1.69 -3.84
N ALA A 63 -1.37 2.73 -3.01
CA ALA A 63 -2.52 3.24 -2.26
C ALA A 63 -3.66 3.73 -3.19
N PRO A 64 -4.90 3.84 -2.67
CA PRO A 64 -6.00 4.47 -3.40
C PRO A 64 -5.62 5.84 -3.98
N GLY A 65 -6.19 6.19 -5.12
CA GLY A 65 -5.93 7.43 -5.85
C GLY A 65 -4.73 7.42 -6.82
N TYR A 66 -3.81 6.44 -6.74
CA TYR A 66 -2.64 6.39 -7.62
C TYR A 66 -3.00 6.07 -9.08
N TYR A 67 -3.85 5.07 -9.32
CA TYR A 67 -4.27 4.69 -10.67
C TYR A 67 -5.47 5.55 -11.11
N ARG A 68 -5.19 6.60 -11.88
CA ARG A 68 -6.20 7.62 -12.21
C ARG A 68 -6.13 8.17 -13.63
N ILE A 69 -5.19 7.69 -14.46
CA ILE A 69 -4.96 8.23 -15.80
C ILE A 69 -5.34 7.20 -16.84
N LEU A 70 -6.12 7.62 -17.84
CA LEU A 70 -6.32 6.90 -19.08
C LEU A 70 -5.34 7.45 -20.14
N PRO A 71 -4.24 6.75 -20.47
CA PRO A 71 -3.30 7.22 -21.49
C PRO A 71 -3.96 7.33 -22.88
N VAL A 72 -4.95 6.47 -23.14
CA VAL A 72 -5.83 6.55 -24.31
C VAL A 72 -7.24 6.78 -23.79
N ALA A 73 -7.86 7.89 -24.19
CA ALA A 73 -9.23 8.22 -23.79
C ALA A 73 -10.21 7.13 -24.22
N VAL A 74 -11.18 6.85 -23.36
CA VAL A 74 -12.31 5.96 -23.66
C VAL A 74 -13.54 6.84 -23.84
N ASP A 75 -14.18 6.76 -25.00
CA ASP A 75 -15.34 7.58 -25.32
C ASP A 75 -16.46 7.43 -24.26
N GLY A 76 -16.98 8.56 -23.78
CA GLY A 76 -18.00 8.60 -22.73
C GLY A 76 -17.51 8.32 -21.30
N ILE A 77 -16.20 8.17 -21.06
CA ILE A 77 -15.59 8.09 -19.71
C ILE A 77 -14.93 9.41 -19.36
N SER A 78 -15.33 10.01 -18.23
CA SER A 78 -14.77 11.27 -17.75
C SER A 78 -13.44 11.09 -17.02
N HIS A 79 -13.36 10.10 -16.14
CA HIS A 79 -12.15 9.78 -15.39
C HIS A 79 -12.22 8.38 -14.79
N VAL A 80 -11.09 7.93 -14.22
CA VAL A 80 -10.94 6.66 -13.52
C VAL A 80 -10.23 6.88 -12.19
N ALA A 81 -10.46 6.00 -11.22
CA ALA A 81 -9.75 6.03 -9.95
C ALA A 81 -9.68 4.64 -9.30
N SER A 82 -8.51 4.30 -8.72
CA SER A 82 -8.41 3.30 -7.66
C SER A 82 -9.01 3.84 -6.37
N GLU A 83 -10.09 3.24 -5.88
CA GLU A 83 -10.73 3.60 -4.61
C GLU A 83 -10.22 2.72 -3.47
N GLU A 84 -10.73 2.89 -2.26
CA GLU A 84 -10.54 1.92 -1.19
C GLU A 84 -11.01 0.52 -1.62
N ASN A 85 -10.41 -0.53 -1.04
CA ASN A 85 -10.70 -1.93 -1.34
C ASN A 85 -10.52 -2.35 -2.82
N TRP A 86 -9.78 -1.58 -3.62
CA TRP A 86 -9.57 -1.90 -5.04
C TRP A 86 -8.70 -3.13 -5.28
N LEU A 87 -7.75 -3.41 -4.38
CA LEU A 87 -6.71 -4.43 -4.54
C LEU A 87 -7.21 -5.79 -4.06
N THR A 88 -7.65 -6.66 -4.97
CA THR A 88 -8.19 -7.97 -4.61
C THR A 88 -7.09 -9.01 -4.34
N VAL A 89 -6.02 -8.98 -5.13
CA VAL A 89 -4.86 -9.86 -4.99
C VAL A 89 -3.61 -9.01 -5.05
N PRO A 90 -2.83 -8.88 -3.95
CA PRO A 90 -1.58 -8.14 -3.97
C PRO A 90 -0.54 -8.84 -4.84
N GLY A 91 0.28 -8.05 -5.53
CA GLY A 91 1.53 -8.53 -6.10
C GLY A 91 2.56 -8.76 -4.99
N ALA A 92 3.50 -9.67 -5.22
CA ALA A 92 4.63 -9.92 -4.32
C ALA A 92 5.91 -9.94 -5.14
N ASP A 93 6.99 -9.42 -4.55
CA ASP A 93 8.33 -9.50 -5.13
C ASP A 93 8.93 -10.90 -4.90
N GLU A 94 10.04 -11.18 -5.58
CA GLU A 94 10.80 -12.40 -5.32
C GLU A 94 11.34 -12.36 -3.89
N GLU A 95 11.25 -13.48 -3.18
CA GLU A 95 11.72 -13.61 -1.79
C GLU A 95 13.21 -13.27 -1.70
N SER A 96 13.56 -12.33 -0.82
CA SER A 96 14.94 -11.94 -0.56
C SER A 96 15.66 -12.96 0.33
N ASP A 97 17.00 -12.92 0.32
CA ASP A 97 17.83 -13.78 1.20
C ASP A 97 17.50 -13.60 2.70
N ASP A 98 17.11 -12.39 3.11
CA ASP A 98 16.76 -12.09 4.49
C ASP A 98 15.39 -12.69 4.86
N GLU A 99 14.40 -12.57 3.98
CA GLU A 99 13.08 -13.20 4.15
C GLU A 99 13.18 -14.72 4.12
N LEU A 100 13.97 -15.26 3.18
CA LEU A 100 14.26 -16.69 3.11
C LEU A 100 14.90 -17.18 4.40
N ARG A 101 15.86 -16.44 4.97
CA ARG A 101 16.50 -16.79 6.24
C ARG A 101 15.47 -16.87 7.37
N GLU A 102 14.58 -15.88 7.46
CA GLU A 102 13.51 -15.88 8.47
C GLU A 102 12.52 -17.02 8.26
N ARG A 103 12.13 -17.30 7.01
CA ARG A 103 11.28 -18.46 6.66
C ARG A 103 11.94 -19.78 7.04
N CYS A 104 13.23 -19.96 6.74
CA CYS A 104 14.00 -21.14 7.12
C CYS A 104 14.08 -21.30 8.64
N ARG A 105 14.28 -20.22 9.40
CA ARG A 105 14.25 -20.26 10.87
C ARG A 105 12.88 -20.67 11.38
N ASN A 106 11.81 -20.11 10.82
CA ASN A 106 10.44 -20.47 11.18
C ASN A 106 10.13 -21.95 10.91
N GLN A 107 10.70 -22.54 9.85
CA GLN A 107 10.51 -23.96 9.52
C GLN A 107 10.91 -24.91 10.66
N PHE A 108 11.97 -24.60 11.40
CA PHE A 108 12.42 -25.43 12.54
C PHE A 108 11.45 -25.36 13.73
N ASN A 109 10.60 -24.33 13.79
CA ASN A 109 9.58 -24.17 14.82
C ASN A 109 8.23 -24.82 14.45
N LEU A 110 8.13 -25.44 13.26
CA LEU A 110 6.92 -26.14 12.82
C LEU A 110 6.77 -27.56 13.41
N VAL A 111 7.55 -27.92 14.43
CA VAL A 111 7.47 -29.24 15.09
C VAL A 111 6.25 -29.25 16.01
N GLY A 112 5.06 -29.39 15.42
CA GLY A 112 3.76 -29.43 16.07
C GLY A 112 2.63 -29.27 15.04
N ASN A 113 1.51 -29.98 15.23
CA ASN A 113 0.32 -29.75 14.42
C ASN A 113 -0.47 -28.58 15.04
N TYR A 114 -0.45 -27.43 14.38
CA TYR A 114 -1.15 -26.21 14.80
C TYR A 114 -0.77 -25.78 16.25
N HIS A 115 -1.37 -24.70 16.77
CA HIS A 115 -1.13 -24.17 18.14
C HIS A 115 0.14 -23.36 18.42
N THR A 116 0.94 -23.01 17.40
CA THR A 116 2.02 -22.03 17.58
C THR A 116 1.94 -20.93 16.54
N ASP A 117 2.36 -19.72 16.92
CA ASP A 117 2.50 -18.59 16.01
C ASP A 117 3.28 -18.97 14.75
N ALA A 118 4.32 -19.81 14.87
CA ALA A 118 5.13 -20.23 13.75
C ALA A 118 4.32 -20.98 12.67
N VAL A 119 3.39 -21.84 13.07
CA VAL A 119 2.54 -22.60 12.15
C VAL A 119 1.56 -21.68 11.44
N TYR A 120 0.80 -20.86 12.19
CA TYR A 120 -0.14 -19.91 11.59
C TYR A 120 0.56 -18.88 10.72
N ARG A 121 1.70 -18.34 11.16
CA ARG A 121 2.52 -17.40 10.39
C ARG A 121 2.97 -17.99 9.07
N SER A 122 3.43 -19.24 9.06
CA SER A 122 3.85 -19.91 7.82
C SER A 122 2.70 -20.14 6.85
N MET A 123 1.53 -20.55 7.36
CA MET A 123 0.36 -20.80 6.53
C MET A 123 -0.21 -19.51 5.94
N ILE A 124 -0.38 -18.49 6.79
CA ILE A 124 -0.84 -17.15 6.40
C ILE A 124 0.12 -16.59 5.35
N ALA A 125 1.44 -16.63 5.59
CA ALA A 125 2.45 -16.15 4.65
C ALA A 125 2.31 -16.81 3.27
N GLY A 126 2.13 -18.13 3.25
CA GLY A 126 1.98 -18.90 2.01
C GLY A 126 0.73 -18.53 1.21
N VAL A 127 -0.43 -18.39 1.86
CA VAL A 127 -1.68 -18.05 1.17
C VAL A 127 -1.78 -16.56 0.83
N ALA A 128 -1.26 -15.70 1.69
CA ALA A 128 -1.28 -14.25 1.53
C ALA A 128 -0.22 -13.74 0.55
N GLY A 129 0.80 -14.54 0.24
CA GLY A 129 1.97 -14.09 -0.51
C GLY A 129 2.76 -13.03 0.24
N LEU A 130 2.80 -13.12 1.58
CA LEU A 130 3.47 -12.15 2.45
C LEU A 130 4.66 -12.78 3.14
N SER A 131 5.69 -11.97 3.35
CA SER A 131 6.81 -12.33 4.20
C SER A 131 6.34 -12.55 5.64
N ILE A 132 6.96 -13.50 6.33
CA ILE A 132 6.50 -13.93 7.65
C ILE A 132 6.59 -12.81 8.72
N ASP A 133 7.45 -11.81 8.50
CA ASP A 133 7.63 -10.63 9.34
C ASP A 133 6.54 -9.56 9.15
N ARG A 134 5.67 -9.72 8.13
CA ARG A 134 4.51 -8.87 7.84
C ARG A 134 3.24 -9.31 8.56
N ILE A 135 3.32 -10.34 9.39
CA ILE A 135 2.19 -10.94 10.11
C ILE A 135 2.40 -10.71 11.61
N PHE A 136 1.43 -10.13 12.29
CA PHE A 136 1.53 -9.79 13.71
C PHE A 136 0.39 -10.45 14.47
N PHE A 137 0.67 -11.05 15.63
CA PHE A 137 -0.37 -11.74 16.39
C PHE A 137 -0.78 -10.92 17.61
N GLU A 138 -2.08 -10.97 17.91
CA GLU A 138 -2.65 -10.54 19.19
C GLU A 138 -3.21 -11.78 19.90
N HIS A 139 -2.77 -11.95 21.14
CA HIS A 139 -3.07 -13.08 22.00
C HIS A 139 -3.99 -12.66 23.16
N GLU A 140 -4.18 -13.56 24.14
CA GLU A 140 -4.99 -13.32 25.34
C GLU A 140 -6.50 -13.19 25.06
N ALA A 141 -7.02 -14.06 24.18
CA ALA A 141 -8.45 -14.22 23.94
C ALA A 141 -9.16 -12.91 23.50
N PRO A 142 -8.67 -12.19 22.46
CA PRO A 142 -9.18 -10.87 22.07
C PRO A 142 -10.67 -10.87 21.68
N ARG A 143 -11.22 -12.03 21.30
CA ARG A 143 -12.64 -12.22 20.95
C ARG A 143 -13.34 -13.25 21.86
N GLY A 144 -12.73 -13.62 22.98
CA GLY A 144 -13.19 -14.66 23.90
C GLY A 144 -12.30 -15.91 23.92
N PRO A 145 -12.58 -16.88 24.80
CA PRO A 145 -11.72 -18.05 24.99
C PRO A 145 -11.45 -18.82 23.69
N GLY A 146 -10.18 -19.17 23.45
CA GLY A 146 -9.75 -19.90 22.24
C GLY A 146 -9.45 -19.02 21.03
N THR A 147 -9.59 -17.71 21.15
CA THR A 147 -9.40 -16.77 20.03
C THR A 147 -7.97 -16.21 19.99
N ALA A 148 -7.50 -15.95 18.78
CA ALA A 148 -6.33 -15.13 18.49
C ALA A 148 -6.57 -14.36 17.19
N ASN A 149 -5.87 -13.22 17.04
CA ASN A 149 -5.95 -12.41 15.83
C ASN A 149 -4.59 -12.37 15.15
N ALA A 150 -4.60 -12.33 13.81
CA ALA A 150 -3.42 -12.08 12.99
C ALA A 150 -3.64 -10.80 12.15
N TYR A 151 -2.67 -9.89 12.17
CA TYR A 151 -2.74 -8.62 11.46
C TYR A 151 -1.74 -8.62 10.31
N LEU A 152 -2.25 -8.36 9.11
CA LEU A 152 -1.52 -8.44 7.84
C LEU A 152 -1.08 -7.03 7.42
N LEU A 153 0.23 -6.86 7.18
CA LEU A 153 0.82 -5.60 6.74
C LEU A 153 1.38 -5.73 5.32
N LEU A 154 0.79 -5.03 4.35
CA LEU A 154 1.37 -4.95 3.00
C LEU A 154 2.57 -3.99 2.97
N ASP A 155 3.52 -4.23 2.06
CA ASP A 155 4.68 -3.36 1.85
C ASP A 155 4.34 -1.95 1.37
N SER A 156 3.31 -1.87 0.54
CA SER A 156 2.64 -0.63 0.16
C SER A 156 1.16 -0.88 -0.03
N GLY A 157 0.40 0.21 -0.09
CA GLY A 157 -1.04 0.15 -0.24
C GLY A 157 -1.72 -0.34 1.03
N VAL A 158 -2.99 -0.73 0.91
CA VAL A 158 -3.86 -1.12 2.03
C VAL A 158 -4.40 -2.51 1.75
N ALA A 159 -4.35 -3.38 2.76
CA ALA A 159 -4.97 -4.72 2.68
C ALA A 159 -6.49 -4.56 2.55
N SER A 160 -7.04 -5.03 1.44
CA SER A 160 -8.48 -4.91 1.18
C SER A 160 -9.27 -5.97 1.93
N ALA A 161 -10.57 -5.71 2.15
CA ALA A 161 -11.47 -6.71 2.71
C ALA A 161 -11.50 -8.01 1.87
N PRO A 162 -11.65 -7.98 0.53
CA PRO A 162 -11.59 -9.21 -0.29
C PRO A 162 -10.31 -10.03 -0.11
N PHE A 163 -9.16 -9.37 0.04
CA PHE A 163 -7.90 -10.06 0.29
C PHE A 163 -7.88 -10.74 1.67
N VAL A 164 -8.28 -10.01 2.72
CA VAL A 164 -8.34 -10.55 4.09
C VAL A 164 -9.36 -11.68 4.20
N ASP A 165 -10.50 -11.57 3.52
CA ASP A 165 -11.54 -12.61 3.47
C ASP A 165 -11.02 -13.89 2.82
N ALA A 166 -10.25 -13.78 1.74
CA ALA A 166 -9.63 -14.95 1.09
C ALA A 166 -8.63 -15.67 2.01
N VAL A 167 -7.85 -14.93 2.81
CA VAL A 167 -6.95 -15.51 3.82
C VAL A 167 -7.76 -16.20 4.93
N ASN A 168 -8.85 -15.59 5.39
CA ASN A 168 -9.71 -16.18 6.42
C ASN A 168 -10.47 -17.41 5.94
N ASP A 169 -10.93 -17.45 4.68
CA ASP A 169 -11.54 -18.64 4.09
C ASP A 169 -10.57 -19.83 4.12
N TYR A 170 -9.31 -19.59 3.73
CA TYR A 170 -8.27 -20.60 3.80
C TYR A 170 -8.06 -21.12 5.24
N ILE A 171 -7.96 -20.24 6.22
CA ILE A 171 -7.73 -20.67 7.62
C ILE A 171 -8.96 -21.38 8.20
N ASN A 172 -10.11 -20.72 8.17
CA ASN A 172 -11.28 -21.10 8.97
C ASN A 172 -12.26 -22.01 8.22
N THR A 173 -12.41 -21.86 6.91
CA THR A 173 -13.39 -22.63 6.13
C THR A 173 -12.78 -23.87 5.50
N GLN A 174 -11.50 -23.82 5.12
CA GLN A 174 -10.79 -24.98 4.54
C GLN A 174 -10.12 -25.89 5.59
N GLY A 175 -10.27 -25.57 6.89
CA GLY A 175 -9.84 -26.44 7.99
C GLY A 175 -8.35 -26.35 8.35
N HIS A 176 -7.70 -25.23 8.06
CA HIS A 176 -6.29 -24.96 8.39
C HIS A 176 -6.12 -24.32 9.78
N HIS A 177 -6.83 -24.85 10.78
CA HIS A 177 -6.78 -24.40 12.16
C HIS A 177 -6.95 -25.57 13.15
N GLY A 178 -6.55 -25.37 14.40
CA GLY A 178 -6.78 -26.34 15.48
C GLY A 178 -8.26 -26.45 15.85
N HIS A 179 -8.70 -27.63 16.32
CA HIS A 179 -10.13 -27.89 16.62
C HIS A 179 -10.79 -26.91 17.60
N GLY A 180 -10.02 -26.32 18.51
CA GLY A 180 -10.50 -25.31 19.47
C GLY A 180 -9.95 -23.91 19.23
N ASP A 181 -9.21 -23.72 18.13
CA ASP A 181 -8.59 -22.44 17.79
C ASP A 181 -9.56 -21.64 16.90
N ASP A 182 -9.80 -20.39 17.28
CA ASP A 182 -10.48 -19.39 16.46
C ASP A 182 -9.44 -18.33 16.07
N MET A 183 -8.82 -18.53 14.90
CA MET A 183 -7.82 -17.62 14.33
C MET A 183 -8.50 -16.70 13.31
N GLN A 184 -8.40 -15.39 13.51
CA GLN A 184 -8.99 -14.42 12.58
C GLN A 184 -7.93 -13.44 12.08
N CYS A 185 -7.83 -13.32 10.76
CA CYS A 185 -6.97 -12.36 10.10
C CYS A 185 -7.70 -11.02 9.90
N TYR A 186 -6.95 -9.93 10.05
CA TYR A 186 -7.36 -8.55 9.84
C TYR A 186 -6.30 -7.79 9.05
N ALA A 187 -6.70 -6.71 8.38
CA ALA A 187 -5.74 -5.70 7.94
C ALA A 187 -5.08 -5.05 9.17
N MET A 188 -3.78 -4.71 9.07
CA MET A 188 -3.10 -3.95 10.12
C MET A 188 -3.87 -2.66 10.42
N PRO A 189 -4.25 -2.38 11.69
CA PRO A 189 -4.98 -1.17 12.04
C PRO A 189 -4.15 0.06 11.71
N GLU A 190 -4.80 1.11 11.24
CA GLU A 190 -4.13 2.32 10.77
C GLU A 190 -4.34 3.48 11.75
N THR A 191 -3.31 4.31 11.92
CA THR A 191 -3.46 5.65 12.50
C THR A 191 -3.24 6.69 11.42
N LEU A 192 -4.11 7.70 11.36
CA LEU A 192 -4.12 8.69 10.28
C LEU A 192 -3.53 10.02 10.77
N HIS A 193 -2.51 10.52 10.07
CA HIS A 193 -1.76 11.71 10.47
C HIS A 193 -1.80 12.79 9.39
N ASP A 194 -2.05 14.03 9.80
CA ASP A 194 -1.92 15.22 8.95
C ASP A 194 -0.48 15.75 9.04
N LEU A 195 0.28 15.71 7.95
CA LEU A 195 1.69 16.10 7.92
C LEU A 195 1.91 17.31 7.02
N ALA A 196 2.48 18.38 7.58
CA ALA A 196 3.02 19.50 6.84
C ALA A 196 4.55 19.50 6.93
N VAL A 197 5.21 19.80 5.82
CA VAL A 197 6.67 19.86 5.70
C VAL A 197 7.07 21.14 5.00
N THR A 198 7.91 21.93 5.65
CA THR A 198 8.55 23.10 5.04
C THR A 198 9.98 22.72 4.70
N VAL A 199 10.37 22.93 3.45
CA VAL A 199 11.69 22.61 2.91
C VAL A 199 12.37 23.90 2.48
N TRP A 200 13.55 24.19 3.03
CA TRP A 200 14.33 25.37 2.67
C TRP A 200 15.44 25.00 1.68
N VAL A 201 15.56 25.82 0.64
CA VAL A 201 16.65 25.79 -0.33
C VAL A 201 17.37 27.13 -0.32
N ARG A 202 18.65 27.12 -0.71
CA ARG A 202 19.50 28.33 -0.65
C ARG A 202 18.96 29.52 -1.44
N ASN A 203 18.43 29.26 -2.65
CA ASN A 203 17.86 30.31 -3.48
C ASN A 203 16.94 29.71 -4.57
N LEU A 204 15.64 29.87 -4.40
CA LEU A 204 14.59 29.45 -5.34
C LEU A 204 14.72 30.12 -6.70
N ASN A 205 15.25 31.34 -6.77
CA ASN A 205 15.43 32.02 -8.06
C ASN A 205 16.49 31.33 -8.94
N ASN A 206 17.33 30.47 -8.35
CA ASN A 206 18.31 29.68 -9.09
C ASN A 206 17.77 28.31 -9.52
N ILE A 207 16.51 28.00 -9.20
CA ILE A 207 15.85 26.73 -9.51
C ILE A 207 14.66 27.04 -10.42
N SER A 208 14.63 26.43 -11.61
CA SER A 208 13.50 26.62 -12.53
C SER A 208 12.19 26.09 -11.94
N ASP A 209 11.05 26.61 -12.38
CA ASP A 209 9.74 26.15 -11.90
C ASP A 209 9.55 24.63 -12.07
N ASP A 210 10.06 24.06 -13.17
CA ASP A 210 10.04 22.62 -13.43
C ASP A 210 10.92 21.82 -12.47
N GLU A 211 12.04 22.39 -12.01
CA GLU A 211 12.92 21.77 -11.01
C GLU A 211 12.32 21.89 -9.61
N GLN A 212 11.70 23.02 -9.27
CA GLN A 212 10.98 23.20 -8.01
C GLN A 212 9.82 22.20 -7.90
N LYS A 213 9.04 22.05 -8.98
CA LYS A 213 7.97 21.05 -9.04
C LYS A 213 8.52 19.63 -8.88
N ARG A 214 9.59 19.27 -9.59
CA ARG A 214 10.22 17.94 -9.47
C ARG A 214 10.76 17.68 -8.07
N LEU A 215 11.36 18.68 -7.42
CA LEU A 215 11.83 18.58 -6.04
C LEU A 215 10.65 18.33 -5.09
N LYS A 216 9.58 19.10 -5.23
CA LYS A 216 8.36 18.94 -4.42
C LYS A 216 7.75 17.57 -4.61
N ASP A 217 7.46 17.17 -5.85
CA ASP A 217 6.85 15.89 -6.18
C ASP A 217 7.75 14.72 -5.72
N GLY A 218 9.08 14.87 -5.82
CA GLY A 218 10.05 13.90 -5.34
C GLY A 218 9.96 13.72 -3.82
N ILE A 219 10.01 14.82 -3.06
CA ILE A 219 9.93 14.80 -1.60
C ILE A 219 8.57 14.24 -1.14
N GLU A 220 7.47 14.65 -1.77
CA GLU A 220 6.14 14.11 -1.48
C GLU A 220 6.11 12.60 -1.67
N ASN A 221 6.61 12.10 -2.80
CA ASN A 221 6.60 10.66 -3.08
C ASN A 221 7.53 9.87 -2.14
N LEU A 222 8.66 10.45 -1.72
CA LEU A 222 9.54 9.84 -0.72
C LEU A 222 8.83 9.71 0.64
N ILE A 223 8.19 10.78 1.10
CA ILE A 223 7.42 10.76 2.35
C ILE A 223 6.28 9.75 2.24
N ARG A 224 5.53 9.76 1.13
CA ARG A 224 4.48 8.77 0.85
C ARG A 224 5.01 7.33 0.84
N CYS A 225 6.22 7.10 0.35
CA CYS A 225 6.89 5.80 0.44
C CYS A 225 7.17 5.39 1.89
N ALA A 226 7.66 6.32 2.73
CA ALA A 226 7.88 6.06 4.15
C ALA A 226 6.57 5.72 4.89
N PHE A 227 5.45 6.30 4.46
CA PHE A 227 4.09 5.97 4.93
C PHE A 227 3.38 4.89 4.10
N ARG A 228 4.15 4.12 3.30
CA ARG A 228 3.70 2.91 2.59
C ARG A 228 2.60 3.13 1.55
N GLU A 229 2.52 4.30 0.94
CA GLU A 229 1.60 4.51 -0.20
C GLU A 229 2.17 4.01 -1.53
N ASN A 230 3.50 3.97 -1.64
CA ASN A 230 4.26 3.44 -2.77
C ASN A 230 5.55 2.76 -2.25
N THR A 231 6.37 2.22 -3.15
CA THR A 231 7.64 1.55 -2.83
C THR A 231 8.84 2.13 -3.57
N ASP A 232 8.69 3.30 -4.19
CA ASP A 232 9.65 3.83 -5.16
C ASP A 232 10.92 4.43 -4.55
N TYR A 233 11.00 4.47 -3.21
CA TYR A 233 12.18 4.92 -2.48
C TYR A 233 12.64 3.87 -1.46
N ASP A 234 13.95 3.72 -1.34
CA ASP A 234 14.58 2.97 -0.26
C ASP A 234 14.71 3.87 0.98
N VAL A 235 13.65 3.88 1.79
CA VAL A 235 13.49 4.70 2.99
C VAL A 235 12.90 3.88 4.12
N ARG A 236 13.17 4.32 5.36
CA ARG A 236 12.58 3.64 6.52
C ARG A 236 11.07 3.84 6.48
N ARG A 237 10.33 2.73 6.51
CA ARG A 237 8.86 2.75 6.49
C ARG A 237 8.27 2.71 7.90
N THR A 238 7.04 3.17 8.02
CA THR A 238 6.24 3.03 9.24
C THR A 238 6.05 1.55 9.59
N TRP A 239 6.07 1.22 10.88
CA TRP A 239 6.13 -0.16 11.36
C TRP A 239 5.44 -0.33 12.72
N PRO A 240 4.64 -1.39 12.95
CA PRO A 240 4.06 -1.70 14.26
C PRO A 240 5.12 -1.92 15.34
N TYR A 241 4.82 -1.61 16.59
CA TYR A 241 5.76 -1.74 17.72
C TYR A 241 7.11 -1.03 17.53
N SER A 242 7.15 -0.01 16.67
CA SER A 242 8.35 0.77 16.38
C SER A 242 8.07 2.26 16.55
N ARG A 243 9.13 3.01 16.83
CA ARG A 243 9.14 4.47 16.69
C ARG A 243 9.52 4.85 15.27
N PHE A 244 8.69 5.64 14.61
CA PHE A 244 9.01 6.30 13.35
C PHE A 244 9.65 7.65 13.65
N SER A 245 10.91 7.83 13.22
CA SER A 245 11.68 9.04 13.54
C SER A 245 11.71 10.03 12.37
N PHE A 246 11.24 11.24 12.62
CA PHE A 246 11.26 12.31 11.62
C PHE A 246 12.69 12.84 11.38
N SER A 247 13.57 12.75 12.38
CA SER A 247 15.00 13.06 12.19
C SER A 247 15.65 12.16 11.13
N GLN A 248 15.31 10.87 11.13
CA GLN A 248 15.77 9.90 10.15
C GLN A 248 15.15 10.16 8.78
N LEU A 249 13.85 10.46 8.72
CA LEU A 249 13.18 10.85 7.48
C LEU A 249 13.82 12.10 6.87
N GLY A 250 14.13 13.11 7.68
CA GLY A 250 14.84 14.31 7.25
C GLY A 250 16.21 13.98 6.65
N ARG A 251 16.99 13.10 7.31
CA ARG A 251 18.27 12.61 6.78
C ARG A 251 18.11 11.91 5.43
N GLU A 252 17.07 11.10 5.26
CA GLU A 252 16.77 10.41 4.00
C GLU A 252 16.33 11.39 2.90
N ILE A 253 15.59 12.45 3.23
CA ILE A 253 15.27 13.55 2.31
C ILE A 253 16.54 14.26 1.86
N HIS A 254 17.41 14.71 2.77
CA HIS A 254 18.67 15.37 2.39
C HIS A 254 19.57 14.48 1.52
N LYS A 255 19.59 13.16 1.78
CA LYS A 255 20.36 12.21 0.97
C LYS A 255 19.82 12.12 -0.47
N ASN A 256 18.50 12.09 -0.65
CA ASN A 256 17.87 11.95 -1.96
C ASN A 256 17.76 13.28 -2.71
N PHE A 257 17.69 14.40 -1.99
CA PHE A 257 17.51 15.74 -2.53
C PHE A 257 18.59 16.71 -1.98
N PRO A 258 19.83 16.68 -2.51
CA PRO A 258 20.95 17.44 -1.97
C PRO A 258 20.81 18.97 -2.03
N VAL A 259 19.84 19.48 -2.78
CA VAL A 259 19.53 20.93 -2.85
C VAL A 259 18.78 21.42 -1.61
N THR A 260 18.21 20.52 -0.81
CA THR A 260 17.55 20.82 0.45
C THR A 260 18.59 21.15 1.52
N GLU A 261 18.60 22.40 1.99
CA GLU A 261 19.52 22.89 3.02
C GLU A 261 18.99 22.59 4.44
N SER A 262 17.68 22.79 4.64
CA SER A 262 17.00 22.53 5.91
C SER A 262 15.56 22.10 5.67
N LEU A 263 14.94 21.50 6.67
CA LEU A 263 13.53 21.10 6.64
C LEU A 263 12.92 21.07 8.04
N ASN A 264 11.62 21.27 8.12
CA ASN A 264 10.83 21.17 9.34
C ASN A 264 9.57 20.33 9.09
N PHE A 265 9.28 19.44 10.02
CA PHE A 265 8.05 18.65 10.03
C PHE A 265 7.10 19.21 11.09
N SER A 266 5.80 19.19 10.81
CA SER A 266 4.77 19.60 11.77
C SER A 266 4.49 18.58 12.89
N LEU A 267 5.06 17.38 12.80
CA LEU A 267 4.85 16.27 13.73
C LEU A 267 6.15 15.88 14.42
N ASP A 268 6.03 15.42 15.66
CA ASP A 268 7.08 14.72 16.40
C ASP A 268 7.10 13.22 16.04
N ASP A 269 8.15 12.52 16.49
CA ASP A 269 8.31 11.07 16.33
C ASP A 269 7.07 10.28 16.78
N ILE A 270 6.56 9.41 15.91
CA ILE A 270 5.36 8.61 16.15
C ILE A 270 5.76 7.27 16.79
N ALA A 271 5.16 6.92 17.92
CA ALA A 271 5.30 5.60 18.55
C ALA A 271 4.08 4.74 18.20
N SER A 272 4.33 3.57 17.61
CA SER A 272 3.28 2.64 17.19
C SER A 272 3.18 1.45 18.14
N GLU A 273 1.95 1.06 18.43
CA GLU A 273 1.62 -0.21 19.07
C GLU A 273 1.31 -1.25 17.97
N LEU A 274 0.25 -2.04 18.11
CA LEU A 274 -0.26 -2.92 17.05
C LEU A 274 -1.07 -2.12 16.01
N ASN A 275 -0.42 -1.12 15.41
CA ASN A 275 -0.97 -0.30 14.33
C ASN A 275 0.15 0.24 13.44
N VAL A 276 -0.22 0.74 12.26
CA VAL A 276 0.72 1.37 11.32
C VAL A 276 0.31 2.82 11.01
N PRO A 277 1.21 3.80 11.17
CA PRO A 277 0.95 5.17 10.76
C PRO A 277 0.82 5.32 9.25
N ARG A 278 -0.19 6.08 8.83
CA ARG A 278 -0.52 6.46 7.46
C ARG A 278 -0.77 7.97 7.37
N LEU A 279 -0.65 8.50 6.16
CA LEU A 279 -0.98 9.90 5.89
C LEU A 279 -2.48 10.04 5.67
N LYS A 280 -3.08 10.97 6.41
CA LYS A 280 -4.40 11.51 6.11
C LYS A 280 -4.30 12.61 5.07
N SER A 281 -3.32 13.48 5.26
CA SER A 281 -2.96 14.55 4.32
C SER A 281 -1.47 14.82 4.38
N LEU A 282 -0.93 15.31 3.27
CA LEU A 282 0.47 15.72 3.13
C LEU A 282 0.52 17.05 2.40
N VAL A 283 1.20 18.03 3.00
CA VAL A 283 1.48 19.32 2.38
C VAL A 283 2.98 19.57 2.42
N VAL A 284 3.60 19.72 1.26
CA VAL A 284 5.01 20.13 1.13
C VAL A 284 5.09 21.55 0.57
N SER A 285 5.74 22.44 1.30
CA SER A 285 6.13 23.78 0.84
C SER A 285 7.64 23.86 0.64
N ILE A 286 8.05 24.62 -0.38
CA ILE A 286 9.46 24.93 -0.63
C ILE A 286 9.64 26.44 -0.47
N GLU A 287 10.61 26.84 0.35
CA GLU A 287 10.88 28.22 0.74
C GLU A 287 12.38 28.56 0.56
N ASN A 288 12.69 29.85 0.51
CA ASN A 288 14.07 30.34 0.61
C ASN A 288 14.52 30.32 2.06
N GLU A 289 15.77 29.95 2.32
CA GLU A 289 16.44 30.15 3.61
C GLU A 289 16.36 31.60 4.11
#